data_AF-A0A938B7F5-F1
#
_entry.id   AF-A0A938B7F5-F1
#
_cell.length_a   1.000
_cell.length_b   1.000
_cell.length_c   1.000
_cell.angle_alpha   90.00
_cell.angle_beta   90.00
_cell.angle_gamma   90.00
#
_symmetry.space_group_name_H-M   'P 1'
#
loop_
_entity.id
_entity.type
_entity.pdbx_description
1 polymer ?
#
loop_
_entity_poly.entity_id
_entity_poly.type
_entity_poly.pdbx_seq_one_letter_code
_entity_poly.pdbx_strand_id
1 'polypeptide(L)' 'MLENQQIAIHRLICRNLRTKASYVPSIRTENYLVESDHKAQYWCIKTMKVIGPDDKFVVPEDCKPERKCFKSLLDVF' A
#
# COMPACT_ATOMS: atom_id res chain seq x y z
N MET A 1 -16.64 -20.11 8.36
CA MET A 1 -16.33 -19.77 6.95
C MET A 1 -15.74 -18.35 6.87
N LEU A 2 -14.56 -18.04 7.46
CA LEU A 2 -13.93 -16.70 7.32
C LEU A 2 -12.42 -16.74 7.61
N GLU A 3 -11.63 -17.54 6.88
CA GLU A 3 -10.15 -17.53 7.04
C GLU A 3 -9.36 -17.32 5.74
N ASN A 4 -10.03 -17.33 4.57
CA ASN A 4 -9.34 -17.30 3.28
C ASN A 4 -9.19 -15.89 2.65
N GLN A 5 -9.68 -14.83 3.29
CA GLN A 5 -9.73 -13.49 2.68
C GLN A 5 -8.52 -12.60 3.01
N GLN A 6 -7.81 -12.89 4.11
CA GLN A 6 -6.68 -12.08 4.60
C GLN A 6 -5.43 -12.20 3.71
N ILE A 7 -5.16 -13.39 3.17
CA ILE A 7 -3.93 -13.70 2.41
C ILE A 7 -3.94 -13.03 1.03
N ALA A 8 -5.13 -12.85 0.42
CA ALA A 8 -5.26 -12.24 -0.91
C ALA A 8 -4.94 -10.74 -0.91
N ILE A 9 -5.25 -10.04 0.18
CA ILE A 9 -5.11 -8.58 0.28
C ILE A 9 -3.63 -8.17 0.33
N HIS A 10 -2.81 -8.87 1.12
CA HIS A 10 -1.36 -8.59 1.21
C HIS A 10 -0.62 -8.68 -0.12
N ARG A 11 -1.03 -9.63 -0.97
CA ARG A 11 -0.43 -9.86 -2.30
C ARG A 11 -0.65 -8.68 -3.25
N LEU A 12 -1.66 -7.85 -3.00
CA LEU A 12 -2.07 -6.75 -3.89
C LEU A 12 -1.63 -5.37 -3.40
N ILE A 13 -0.91 -5.27 -2.28
CA ILE A 13 -0.39 -4.00 -1.77
C ILE A 13 0.92 -3.65 -2.47
N CYS A 14 1.02 -2.42 -2.99
CA CYS A 14 2.26 -1.92 -3.55
C CYS A 14 3.32 -1.69 -2.45
N ARG A 15 4.50 -2.31 -2.56
CA ARG A 15 5.61 -2.15 -1.61
C ARG A 15 6.11 -0.72 -1.45
N ASN A 16 5.81 0.16 -2.42
CA ASN A 16 6.23 1.55 -2.43
C ASN A 16 5.22 2.49 -1.75
N LEU A 17 4.00 2.01 -1.46
CA LEU A 17 2.94 2.78 -0.80
C LEU A 17 3.24 2.91 0.70
N ARG A 18 3.13 4.12 1.24
CA ARG A 18 3.33 4.40 2.67
C ARG A 18 2.26 5.31 3.20
N THR A 19 2.01 5.20 4.50
CA THR A 19 1.28 6.14 5.35
C THR A 19 2.10 6.37 6.63
N LYS A 20 1.70 7.31 7.48
CA LYS A 20 2.35 7.54 8.79
C LYS A 20 2.45 6.26 9.61
N ALA A 21 1.40 5.44 9.60
CA ALA A 21 1.37 4.15 10.30
C ALA A 21 2.45 3.16 9.84
N SER A 22 3.04 3.31 8.64
CA SER A 22 4.16 2.48 8.19
C SER A 22 5.38 2.54 9.11
N TYR A 23 5.50 3.62 9.89
CA TYR A 23 6.64 3.95 10.74
C TYR A 23 6.29 3.91 12.23
N VAL A 24 5.08 3.53 12.60
CA VAL A 24 4.66 3.40 13.99
C VAL A 24 4.64 1.91 14.34
N PRO A 25 5.61 1.39 15.12
CA PRO A 25 5.72 -0.03 15.40
C PRO A 25 4.46 -0.66 16.00
N SER A 26 3.73 0.10 16.82
CA SER A 26 2.48 -0.35 17.45
C SER A 26 1.27 -0.40 16.50
N ILE A 27 1.35 0.23 15.32
CA ILE A 27 0.26 0.31 14.33
C ILE A 27 0.56 -0.57 13.10
N ARG A 28 1.70 -1.27 13.07
CA ARG A 28 2.04 -2.25 12.03
C ARG A 28 1.20 -3.54 12.17
N THR A 29 -0.13 -3.39 12.28
CA THR A 29 -1.06 -4.49 11.99
C THR A 29 -0.93 -4.84 10.52
N GLU A 30 -1.22 -6.09 10.16
CA GLU A 30 -1.06 -6.56 8.80
C GLU A 30 -1.81 -5.71 7.76
N ASN A 31 -2.93 -5.05 8.12
CA ASN A 31 -3.78 -4.37 7.15
C ASN A 31 -3.69 -2.84 7.17
N TYR A 32 -2.75 -2.22 7.90
CA TYR A 32 -2.77 -0.76 8.10
C TYR A 32 -2.72 0.10 6.81
N LEU A 33 -2.31 -0.48 5.68
CA LEU A 33 -2.32 0.18 4.36
C LEU A 33 -3.66 0.04 3.62
N VAL A 34 -4.47 -0.96 3.99
CA VAL A 34 -5.73 -1.34 3.34
C VAL A 34 -6.94 -1.01 4.19
N GLU A 35 -6.77 -0.98 5.51
CA GLU A 35 -7.67 -0.31 6.44
C GLU A 35 -7.58 1.19 6.14
N SER A 36 -8.30 1.57 5.11
CA SER A 36 -8.47 2.90 4.56
C SER A 36 -9.14 3.77 5.62
N ASP A 37 -8.36 4.26 6.58
CA ASP A 37 -8.71 5.53 7.18
C ASP A 37 -8.66 6.54 6.03
N HIS A 38 -9.82 6.92 5.49
CA HIS A 38 -9.93 7.90 4.40
C HIS A 38 -9.26 9.24 4.74
N LYS A 39 -8.84 9.45 6.00
CA LYS A 39 -8.08 10.61 6.47
C LYS A 39 -6.57 10.41 6.44
N ALA A 40 -6.09 9.19 6.21
CA ALA A 40 -4.68 8.90 6.13
C ALA A 40 -4.08 9.54 4.87
N GLN A 41 -2.92 10.18 5.04
CA GLN A 41 -2.13 10.66 3.93
C GLN A 41 -1.21 9.54 3.44
N TYR A 42 -1.23 9.32 2.13
CA TYR A 42 -0.43 8.30 1.47
C TYR A 42 0.63 8.93 0.56
N TRP A 43 1.78 8.27 0.44
CA TRP A 43 2.86 8.70 -0.45
C TRP A 43 3.63 7.52 -1.02
N CYS A 44 4.33 7.77 -2.13
CA CYS A 44 5.21 6.80 -2.76
C CYS A 44 6.65 7.03 -2.31
N ILE A 45 7.35 6.00 -1.83
CA ILE A 45 8.75 6.12 -1.41
C ILE A 45 9.71 6.48 -2.56
N LYS A 46 9.32 6.21 -3.82
CA LYS A 46 10.17 6.53 -4.98
C LYS A 46 10.16 8.02 -5.30
N THR A 47 9.03 8.69 -5.07
CA THR A 47 8.86 10.11 -5.39
C THR A 47 8.86 10.99 -4.14
N MET A 48 8.71 10.40 -2.96
CA MET A 48 8.49 11.07 -1.67
C MET A 48 7.31 12.06 -1.70
N LYS A 49 6.30 11.77 -2.54
CA LYS A 49 5.16 12.64 -2.82
C LYS A 49 3.84 11.84 -2.88
N VAL A 50 2.74 12.58 -2.83
CA VAL A 50 1.37 12.08 -3.06
C VAL A 50 1.08 11.75 -4.53
N ILE A 51 1.95 12.22 -5.44
CA ILE A 51 1.93 11.90 -6.86
C ILE A 51 3.03 10.87 -7.16
N GLY A 52 2.64 9.80 -7.86
CA GLY A 52 3.51 8.70 -8.24
C GLY A 52 4.40 9.05 -9.45
N PRO A 53 5.31 8.13 -9.84
CA PRO A 53 6.21 8.33 -10.97
C PRO A 53 5.52 8.31 -12.35
N ASP A 54 4.25 7.93 -12.38
CA ASP A 54 3.35 7.87 -13.53
C ASP A 54 2.25 8.94 -13.47
N ASP A 55 2.48 10.00 -12.67
CA ASP A 55 1.64 11.20 -12.60
C ASP A 55 0.20 10.97 -12.13
N LYS A 56 -0.05 9.90 -11.35
CA LYS A 56 -1.33 9.67 -10.67
C LYS A 56 -1.18 9.63 -9.16
N PHE A 57 -2.28 9.88 -8.46
CA PHE A 57 -2.35 9.83 -6.99
C PHE A 57 -1.86 8.49 -6.43
N VAL A 58 -1.25 8.57 -5.25
CA VAL A 58 -0.74 7.42 -4.52
C VAL A 58 -1.72 7.11 -3.41
N VAL A 59 -2.66 6.21 -3.68
CA VAL A 59 -3.68 5.75 -2.73
C VAL A 59 -3.85 4.22 -2.84
N PRO A 60 -4.29 3.52 -1.78
CA PRO A 60 -4.44 2.06 -1.80
C PRO A 60 -5.31 1.53 -2.94
N GLU A 61 -6.34 2.26 -3.32
CA GLU A 61 -7.32 1.88 -4.35
C GLU A 61 -6.73 1.93 -5.77
N ASP A 62 -5.68 2.73 -5.99
CA ASP A 62 -5.06 2.93 -7.30
C ASP A 62 -3.66 2.32 -7.38
N CYS A 63 -2.99 2.08 -6.26
CA CYS A 63 -1.66 1.46 -6.23
C CYS A 63 -1.75 -0.07 -6.41
N LYS A 64 -2.20 -0.50 -7.60
CA LYS A 64 -2.50 -1.89 -7.99
C LYS A 64 -1.60 -2.41 -9.14
N PRO A 65 -1.60 -3.73 -9.42
CA PRO A 65 -0.74 -4.37 -10.43
C PRO A 65 -0.79 -3.77 -11.84
N GLU A 66 -1.87 -3.10 -12.22
CA GLU A 66 -2.02 -2.47 -13.54
C GLU A 66 -1.10 -1.26 -13.73
N ARG A 67 -0.57 -0.67 -12.64
CA ARG A 67 0.42 0.41 -12.74
C ARG A 67 1.79 -0.18 -13.03
N LYS A 68 2.47 0.35 -14.06
CA LYS A 68 3.81 -0.10 -14.48
C LYS A 68 4.86 -0.05 -13.36
N CYS A 69 4.70 0.82 -12.37
CA CYS A 69 5.63 0.94 -11.23
C CYS A 69 5.25 0.08 -10.02
N PHE A 70 4.14 -0.66 -10.08
CA PHE A 70 3.69 -1.54 -9.01
C PHE A 70 4.72 -2.63 -8.75
N LYS A 71 4.90 -2.97 -7.47
CA LYS A 71 5.69 -4.10 -7.01
C LYS A 71 4.99 -4.66 -5.78
N SER A 72 4.69 -5.96 -5.74
CA SER A 72 3.99 -6.52 -4.59
C SER A 72 4.84 -6.39 -3.34
N LEU A 73 4.18 -6.20 -2.18
CA LEU A 73 4.84 -6.26 -0.88
C LEU A 73 5.42 -7.65 -0.60
N LEU A 74 4.85 -8.70 -1.19
CA LEU A 74 5.28 -10.09 -1.03
C LEU A 74 6.29 -10.56 -2.09
N ASP A 75 6.64 -9.72 -3.08
CA ASP A 75 7.72 -10.01 -4.04
C ASP A 75 9.09 -9.79 -3.37
N VAL A 76 9.42 -10.66 -2.41
CA VAL A 76 10.71 -10.71 -1.71
C VAL A 76 11.42 -11.98 -2.18
N PHE A 77 12.04 -11.88 -3.35
CA PHE A 77 12.78 -12.90 -4.10
C PHE A 77 11.95 -14.01 -4.75
#